data_AF-A0A6H1MZP5-F1
#
_entry.id   AF-A0A6H1MZP5-F1
#
_cell.length_a   1.000
_cell.length_b   1.000
_cell.length_c   1.000
_cell.angle_alpha   90.00
_cell.angle_beta   90.00
_cell.angle_gamma   90.00
#
_symmetry.space_group_name_H-M   'P 1'
#
loop_
_entity.id
_entity.type
_entity.pdbx_description
1 polymer ?
#
loop_
_entity_poly.entity_id
_entity_poly.type
_entity_poly.pdbx_seq_one_letter_code
_entity_poly.pdbx_strand_id
1 'polypeptide(L)'
;MSEWTREAVEALGPTTDVPTTAAIFGVNKDTVYAQIRRGEWTATRVLPLGRKIRIPTRDLIALLYAPEPAVQVSPAVPSQCQHPEYPQVTPMESQSQCGCRVGESAVIRPLRGA
;
A
#
# COMPACT_ATOMS: atom_id res chain seq x y z
N MET A 1 -0.45 -30.19 11.07
CA MET A 1 -0.64 -28.82 10.55
C MET A 1 -1.42 -28.07 11.61
N SER A 2 -0.75 -27.30 12.46
CA SER A 2 -1.44 -26.42 13.40
C SER A 2 -1.94 -25.23 12.60
N GLU A 3 -3.22 -25.21 12.28
CA GLU A 3 -3.86 -24.07 11.63
C GLU A 3 -3.82 -22.90 12.62
N TRP A 4 -2.99 -21.91 12.34
CA TRP A 4 -3.00 -20.67 13.09
C TRP A 4 -4.26 -19.91 12.71
N THR A 5 -5.13 -19.62 13.69
CA THR A 5 -6.28 -18.73 13.49
C THR A 5 -5.87 -17.28 13.70
N ARG A 6 -6.71 -16.34 13.25
CA ARG A 6 -6.44 -14.91 13.43
C ARG A 6 -6.33 -14.53 14.90
N GLU A 7 -7.24 -15.01 15.72
CA GLU A 7 -7.29 -14.74 17.16
C GLU A 7 -6.06 -15.30 17.87
N ALA A 8 -5.59 -16.48 17.45
CA ALA A 8 -4.39 -17.10 17.98
C ALA A 8 -3.14 -16.27 17.69
N VAL A 9 -3.04 -15.66 16.50
CA VAL A 9 -1.93 -14.77 16.15
C VAL A 9 -2.05 -13.45 16.92
N GLU A 10 -3.24 -12.88 17.05
CA GLU A 10 -3.49 -11.66 17.85
C GLU A 10 -3.11 -11.85 19.33
N ALA A 11 -3.35 -13.04 19.89
CA ALA A 11 -3.03 -13.37 21.28
C ALA A 11 -1.51 -13.44 21.57
N LEU A 12 -0.64 -13.50 20.55
CA LEU A 12 0.82 -13.47 20.72
C LEU A 12 1.32 -12.12 21.26
N GLY A 13 0.48 -11.07 21.22
CA GLY A 13 0.81 -9.72 21.66
C GLY A 13 1.35 -8.85 20.51
N PRO A 14 2.00 -7.72 20.80
CA PRO A 14 2.35 -6.71 19.79
C PRO A 14 3.48 -7.16 18.84
N THR A 15 4.37 -8.03 19.31
CA THR A 15 5.49 -8.56 18.53
C THR A 15 5.70 -10.02 18.83
N THR A 16 6.05 -10.80 17.82
CA THR A 16 6.45 -12.20 17.94
C THR A 16 7.91 -12.40 17.54
N ASP A 17 8.43 -13.61 17.71
CA ASP A 17 9.78 -13.98 17.30
C ASP A 17 9.80 -14.70 15.94
N VAL A 18 11.01 -14.88 15.39
CA VAL A 18 11.21 -15.51 14.08
C VAL A 18 10.78 -16.98 14.05
N PRO A 19 11.06 -17.83 15.06
CA PRO A 19 10.57 -19.20 15.08
C PRO A 19 9.04 -19.31 15.04
N THR A 20 8.33 -18.49 15.82
CA THR A 20 6.86 -18.47 15.81
C THR A 20 6.35 -17.97 14.47
N THR A 21 6.96 -16.93 13.91
CA THR A 21 6.65 -16.43 12.56
C THR A 21 6.79 -17.55 11.52
N ALA A 22 7.90 -18.29 11.55
CA ALA A 22 8.13 -19.40 10.63
C ALA A 22 7.08 -20.52 10.79
N ALA A 23 6.66 -20.81 12.03
CA ALA A 23 5.59 -21.77 12.29
C ALA A 23 4.24 -21.30 11.74
N ILE A 24 3.94 -20.00 11.82
CA ILE A 24 2.73 -19.41 11.22
C ILE A 24 2.75 -19.56 9.69
N PHE A 25 3.90 -19.28 9.06
CA PHE A 25 4.06 -19.43 7.61
C PHE A 25 4.23 -20.89 7.14
N GLY A 26 4.38 -21.85 8.05
CA GLY A 26 4.64 -23.25 7.70
C GLY A 26 6.01 -23.50 7.04
N VAL A 27 7.00 -22.65 7.32
CA VAL A 27 8.36 -22.74 6.75
C VAL A 27 9.41 -23.02 7.82
N ASN A 28 10.60 -23.45 7.41
CA ASN A 28 11.71 -23.63 8.35
C ASN A 28 12.20 -22.25 8.87
N LYS A 29 12.32 -22.13 10.20
CA LYS A 29 12.86 -20.94 10.89
C LYS A 29 14.23 -20.51 10.35
N ASP A 30 15.08 -21.46 9.96
CA ASP A 30 16.43 -21.16 9.48
C ASP A 30 16.39 -20.49 8.10
N THR A 31 15.42 -20.84 7.27
CA THR A 31 15.13 -20.17 5.99
C THR A 31 14.72 -18.72 6.25
N VAL A 32 13.85 -18.48 7.22
CA VAL A 32 13.43 -17.12 7.59
C VAL A 32 14.62 -16.30 8.11
N TYR A 33 15.42 -16.86 9.02
CA TYR A 33 16.64 -16.19 9.49
C TYR A 33 17.65 -15.94 8.37
N ALA A 34 17.78 -16.84 7.40
CA ALA A 34 18.66 -16.66 6.25
C ALA A 34 18.18 -15.51 5.36
N GLN A 35 16.89 -15.45 5.02
CA GLN A 35 16.31 -14.37 4.23
C GLN A 35 16.46 -13.01 4.93
N ILE A 36 16.18 -12.94 6.24
CA ILE A 36 16.35 -11.70 7.00
C ILE A 36 17.82 -11.25 6.99
N ARG A 37 18.77 -12.17 7.20
CA ARG A 37 20.20 -11.84 7.18
C ARG A 37 20.70 -11.39 5.81
N ARG A 38 20.09 -11.90 4.72
CA ARG A 38 20.42 -11.51 3.34
C ARG A 38 19.68 -10.27 2.85
N GLY A 39 18.71 -9.75 3.63
CA GLY A 39 17.85 -8.65 3.21
C GLY A 39 16.78 -9.05 2.18
N GLU A 40 16.52 -10.35 2.03
CA GLU A 40 15.55 -10.91 1.08
C GLU A 40 14.15 -11.07 1.68
N TRP A 41 14.00 -10.84 2.99
CA TRP A 41 12.72 -10.95 3.68
C TRP A 41 11.81 -9.76 3.35
N THR A 42 10.74 -10.01 2.60
CA THR A 42 9.79 -8.99 2.14
C THR A 42 8.38 -9.13 2.72
N ALA A 43 8.10 -10.23 3.43
CA ALA A 43 6.76 -10.46 3.96
C ALA A 43 6.39 -9.38 4.98
N THR A 44 7.18 -9.21 6.03
CA THR A 44 6.91 -8.24 7.12
C THR A 44 8.08 -7.32 7.37
N ARG A 45 7.85 -6.25 8.13
CA ARG A 45 8.95 -5.47 8.70
C ARG A 45 9.68 -6.28 9.76
N VAL A 46 10.99 -6.08 9.84
CA VAL A 46 11.87 -6.72 10.82
C VAL A 46 12.31 -5.66 11.84
N LEU A 47 12.06 -5.91 13.12
CA LEU A 47 12.50 -5.04 14.22
C LEU A 47 13.73 -5.66 14.90
N PRO A 48 14.95 -5.16 14.63
CA PRO A 48 16.14 -5.57 15.37
C PRO A 48 16.12 -4.94 16.78
N LEU A 49 15.98 -5.76 17.81
CA LEU A 49 16.04 -5.36 19.21
C LEU A 49 17.31 -5.94 19.85
N GLY A 50 18.42 -5.22 19.66
CA GLY A 50 19.75 -5.68 20.06
C GLY A 50 20.13 -6.96 19.34
N ARG A 51 20.36 -8.04 20.09
CA ARG A 51 20.68 -9.37 19.53
C ARG A 51 19.46 -10.18 19.08
N LYS A 52 18.25 -9.71 19.39
CA LYS A 52 17.00 -10.43 19.09
C LYS A 52 16.29 -9.77 17.91
N ILE A 53 15.68 -10.59 17.08
CA ILE A 53 14.82 -10.12 16.00
C ILE A 53 13.38 -10.30 16.44
N ARG A 54 12.56 -9.25 16.28
CA ARG A 54 11.12 -9.28 16.51
C ARG A 54 10.36 -8.94 15.24
N ILE A 55 9.23 -9.60 15.05
CA ILE A 55 8.32 -9.37 13.94
C ILE A 55 7.04 -8.75 14.50
N PRO A 56 6.56 -7.61 13.97
CA PRO A 56 5.28 -7.03 14.40
C PRO A 56 4.12 -7.97 14.10
N THR A 57 3.33 -8.30 15.11
CA THR A 57 2.17 -9.19 14.95
C THR A 57 1.12 -8.55 14.03
N ARG A 58 0.99 -7.22 14.08
CA ARG A 58 0.12 -6.45 13.17
C ARG A 58 0.43 -6.71 11.70
N ASP A 59 1.72 -6.75 11.34
CA ASP A 59 2.13 -6.97 9.96
C ASP A 59 1.78 -8.40 9.52
N LEU A 60 1.94 -9.39 10.40
CA LEU A 60 1.52 -10.77 10.14
C LEU A 60 0.02 -10.87 9.90
N ILE A 61 -0.79 -10.24 10.74
CA ILE A 61 -2.25 -10.25 10.59
C ILE A 61 -2.66 -9.57 9.29
N ALA A 62 -2.04 -8.43 8.96
CA ALA A 62 -2.31 -7.73 7.71
C ALA A 62 -1.95 -8.55 6.48
N LEU A 63 -0.91 -9.38 6.51
CA LEU A 63 -0.54 -10.21 5.36
C LEU A 63 -1.42 -11.44 5.22
N LEU A 64 -1.75 -12.09 6.34
CA LEU A 64 -2.44 -13.37 6.35
C LEU A 64 -3.96 -13.22 6.24
N TYR A 65 -4.49 -12.12 6.76
CA TYR A 65 -5.94 -11.91 6.94
C TYR A 65 -6.44 -10.55 6.45
N ALA A 66 -5.63 -9.72 5.80
CA ALA A 66 -6.22 -8.53 5.17
C ALA A 66 -7.20 -8.97 4.08
N PRO A 67 -8.39 -8.34 4.00
CA PRO A 67 -9.13 -8.36 2.74
C PRO A 67 -8.18 -7.81 1.68
N GLU A 68 -8.07 -8.51 0.55
CA GLU A 68 -7.23 -8.12 -0.59
C GLU A 68 -7.26 -6.60 -0.72
N PRO A 69 -6.10 -5.92 -0.67
CA PRO A 69 -6.10 -4.47 -0.69
C PRO A 69 -6.83 -4.10 -1.96
N ALA A 70 -8.02 -3.51 -1.81
CA ALA A 70 -8.70 -2.87 -2.92
C ALA A 70 -7.69 -1.83 -3.37
N VAL A 71 -6.95 -2.15 -4.44
CA VAL A 71 -6.06 -1.22 -5.09
C VAL A 71 -7.01 -0.10 -5.49
N GLN A 72 -6.99 0.98 -4.71
CA GLN A 72 -7.71 2.18 -5.05
C GLN A 72 -6.95 2.74 -6.24
N VAL A 73 -7.25 2.20 -7.42
CA VAL A 73 -6.92 2.80 -8.68
C VAL A 73 -7.81 4.04 -8.73
N SER A 74 -7.38 5.11 -8.08
CA SER A 74 -7.89 6.44 -8.40
C SER A 74 -7.62 6.62 -9.89
N PRO A 75 -8.65 6.74 -10.73
CA PRO A 75 -8.42 6.91 -12.15
C PRO A 75 -7.52 8.13 -12.36
N ALA A 76 -6.47 7.98 -13.16
CA ALA A 76 -5.58 9.09 -13.51
C ALA A 76 -6.31 10.24 -14.22
N VAL A 77 -7.54 9.98 -14.68
CA VAL A 77 -8.45 10.96 -15.26
C VAL A 77 -9.55 11.27 -14.24
N PRO A 78 -9.71 12.54 -13.81
CA PRO A 78 -10.87 12.91 -13.00
C PRO A 78 -12.14 12.61 -13.79
N SER A 79 -13.15 11.98 -13.19
CA SER A 79 -14.39 11.62 -13.90
C SER A 79 -15.31 12.82 -14.19
N GLN A 80 -14.98 13.98 -13.62
CA GLN A 80 -15.77 15.21 -13.70
C GLN A 80 -14.85 16.40 -13.97
N CYS A 81 -15.31 17.33 -14.80
CA CYS A 81 -14.65 18.62 -14.94
C CYS A 81 -15.27 19.64 -13.98
N GLN A 82 -14.46 20.56 -13.47
CA GLN A 82 -14.89 21.68 -12.64
C GLN A 82 -14.60 22.98 -13.40
N HIS A 83 -15.63 23.78 -13.68
CA HIS A 83 -15.52 25.04 -14.42
C HIS A 83 -16.24 26.18 -13.68
N PRO A 84 -15.93 27.45 -13.97
CA PRO A 84 -16.73 28.58 -13.53
C PRO A 84 -18.18 28.45 -14.01
N GLU A 85 -19.13 28.95 -13.22
CA GLU A 85 -20.55 28.93 -13.56
C GLU A 85 -20.82 29.83 -14.77
N TYR A 86 -21.29 29.24 -15.86
CA TYR A 86 -21.70 29.94 -17.08
C TYR A 86 -23.14 29.55 -17.42
N PRO A 87 -23.93 30.44 -18.07
CA PRO A 87 -25.34 30.18 -18.39
C PRO A 87 -25.60 28.93 -19.24
N GLN A 88 -24.56 28.42 -19.91
CA GLN A 88 -24.62 27.27 -20.82
C GLN A 88 -23.90 26.02 -20.32
N VAL A 89 -23.36 26.01 -19.09
CA VAL A 89 -22.57 24.89 -18.55
C VAL A 89 -22.95 24.58 -17.11
N THR A 90 -23.30 23.32 -16.84
CA THR A 90 -23.53 22.82 -15.49
C THR A 90 -22.20 22.74 -14.72
N PRO A 91 -22.13 23.20 -13.45
CA PRO A 91 -20.86 23.30 -12.72
C PRO A 91 -20.15 21.95 -12.46
N MET A 92 -20.88 20.83 -12.54
CA MET A 92 -20.33 19.49 -12.35
C MET A 92 -20.97 18.55 -13.38
N GLU A 93 -20.20 18.18 -14.41
CA GLU A 93 -20.69 17.36 -15.53
C GLU A 93 -19.67 16.28 -15.88
N SER A 94 -20.18 15.14 -16.38
CA SER A 94 -19.32 14.03 -16.82
C SER A 94 -18.42 14.47 -17.97
N GLN A 95 -17.14 14.10 -17.93
CA GLN A 95 -16.19 14.43 -19.00
C GLN A 95 -16.62 13.94 -20.39
N SER A 96 -17.37 12.85 -20.45
CA SER A 96 -17.92 12.31 -21.70
C SER A 96 -18.98 13.20 -22.36
N GLN A 97 -19.56 14.15 -21.62
CA GLN A 97 -20.59 15.08 -22.09
C GLN A 97 -20.05 16.51 -22.33
N CYS A 98 -18.95 16.86 -21.65
CA CYS A 98 -18.32 18.18 -21.71
C CYS A 98 -17.69 18.54 -23.07
N GLY A 99 -17.34 17.56 -23.92
CA GLY A 99 -16.59 17.80 -25.17
C GLY A 99 -15.17 18.36 -24.95
N CYS A 100 -14.73 18.42 -23.70
CA CYS A 100 -13.49 19.04 -23.23
C CYS A 100 -12.29 18.13 -23.57
N ARG A 101 -11.35 18.62 -24.39
CA ARG A 101 -10.04 17.97 -24.60
C ARG A 101 -9.04 18.52 -23.60
N VAL A 102 -8.23 17.67 -22.99
CA VAL A 102 -7.11 18.10 -22.14
C VAL A 102 -6.21 18.99 -22.99
N GLY A 103 -6.22 20.29 -22.73
CA GLY A 103 -5.29 21.21 -23.38
C GLY A 103 -3.89 20.86 -22.91
N GLU A 104 -2.99 20.49 -23.82
CA GLU A 104 -1.56 20.45 -23.53
C GLU A 104 -1.16 21.83 -23.02
N SER A 105 -1.03 21.98 -21.69
CA SER A 105 -0.71 23.24 -21.06
C SER A 105 0.79 23.48 -21.20
N ALA A 106 1.21 23.90 -22.38
CA ALA A 106 2.56 24.41 -22.64
C ALA A 106 2.52 25.94 -22.66
N VAL A 107 2.33 26.57 -21.50
CA VAL A 107 2.60 28.01 -21.35
C VAL A 107 3.98 28.19 -20.73
N ILE A 108 5.01 28.16 -21.57
CA ILE A 108 6.34 28.68 -21.22
C ILE A 108 6.48 30.05 -21.88
N ARG A 109 6.42 31.13 -21.10
CA ARG A 109 6.91 32.48 -21.46
C ARG A 109 7.41 33.14 -20.17
N PRO A 110 8.60 33.78 -20.11
CA PRO A 110 8.96 34.86 -21.05
C PRO A 110 10.47 34.96 -21.42
N LEU A 111 10.77 35.49 -22.61
CA LEU A 111 12.04 36.17 -22.97
C LEU A 111 11.66 37.18 -24.08
N ARG A 112 12.02 38.47 -24.15
CA ARG A 112 13.10 39.29 -23.57
C ARG A 112 12.63 40.75 -23.42
N GLY A 113 13.22 41.47 -22.48
CA GLY A 113 13.54 42.90 -22.63
C GLY A 113 15.04 43.06 -22.38
N ALA A 114 15.79 43.53 -23.38
CA ALA A 114 17.15 44.05 -23.30
C ALA A 114 17.30 45.06 -24.42
#